data_AF-A0AAV5JA80-F1
#
_entry.id   AF-A0AAV5JA80-F1
#
_cell.length_a   1.000
_cell.length_b   1.000
_cell.length_c   1.000
_cell.angle_alpha   90.00
_cell.angle_beta   90.00
_cell.angle_gamma   90.00
#
_symmetry.space_group_name_H-M   'P 1'
#
loop_
_entity.id
_entity.type
_entity.pdbx_description
1 polymer ?
#
loop_
_entity_poly.entity_id
_entity_poly.type
_entity_poly.pdbx_seq_one_letter_code
_entity_poly.pdbx_strand_id
1 'polypeptide(L)'
;MPLCRYMSSTLLRVAREHSLVVAVVGKGHLQGIKKHWKQPVSVNDLLEIPSQKPVLLTGKILTSIGVAVAGVAIISGLHLSSKK
;
A
#
# COMPACT_ATOMS: atom_id res chain seq x y z
N MET A 1 4.42 -3.15 37.42
CA MET A 1 4.57 -3.52 35.99
C MET A 1 5.45 -2.51 35.23
N PRO A 2 6.78 -2.58 35.36
CA PRO A 2 7.71 -1.64 34.71
C PRO A 2 7.92 -1.88 33.20
N LEU A 3 7.74 -3.12 32.71
CA LEU A 3 8.04 -3.50 31.32
C LEU A 3 7.19 -2.75 30.28
N CYS A 4 5.89 -2.57 30.53
CA CYS A 4 4.99 -1.89 29.59
C CYS A 4 5.33 -0.41 29.40
N ARG A 5 5.87 0.25 30.43
CA ARG A 5 6.32 1.65 30.36
C ARG A 5 7.58 1.79 29.52
N TYR A 6 8.53 0.86 29.68
CA TYR A 6 9.75 0.80 28.88
C TYR A 6 9.42 0.60 27.39
N MET A 7 8.64 -0.43 27.06
CA MET A 7 8.26 -0.72 25.66
C MET A 7 7.50 0.44 25.01
N SER A 8 6.58 1.08 25.73
CA SER A 8 5.85 2.25 25.21
C SER A 8 6.78 3.44 24.95
N SER A 9 7.79 3.66 25.80
CA SER A 9 8.76 4.74 25.61
C SER A 9 9.68 4.51 24.40
N THR A 10 10.09 3.26 24.16
CA THR A 10 10.88 2.88 22.99
C THR A 10 10.07 3.06 21.71
N LEU A 11 8.84 2.54 21.68
CA LEU A 11 7.95 2.71 20.53
C LEU A 11 7.67 4.19 20.26
N LEU A 12 7.53 5.02 21.30
CA LEU A 12 7.26 6.45 21.14
C LEU A 12 8.48 7.18 20.59
N ARG A 13 9.70 6.75 20.94
CA ARG A 13 10.94 7.29 20.37
C ARG A 13 11.04 6.94 18.88
N VAL A 14 10.86 5.67 18.52
CA VAL A 14 10.94 5.21 17.13
C VAL A 14 9.84 5.85 16.28
N ALA A 15 8.62 6.00 16.80
CA ALA A 15 7.52 6.65 16.09
C ALA A 15 7.67 8.18 15.92
N ARG A 16 8.66 8.81 16.59
CA ARG A 16 9.01 10.22 16.33
C ARG A 16 9.98 10.36 15.17
N GLU A 17 10.82 9.35 14.96
CA GLU A 17 11.83 9.32 13.91
C GLU A 17 11.29 8.69 12.62
N HIS A 18 10.32 7.77 12.73
CA HIS A 18 9.69 7.06 11.63
C HIS A 18 8.17 7.22 11.67
N SER A 19 7.57 7.50 10.51
CA SER A 19 6.12 7.72 10.37
C SER A 19 5.27 6.47 10.53
N LEU A 20 5.85 5.27 10.41
CA LEU A 20 5.16 4.00 10.49
C LEU A 20 5.97 2.99 11.32
N VAL A 21 5.38 2.50 12.40
CA VAL A 21 5.98 1.51 13.29
C VAL A 21 4.94 0.43 13.58
N VAL A 22 5.29 -0.82 13.32
CA VAL A 22 4.44 -1.99 13.63
C VAL A 22 5.09 -2.76 14.78
N ALA A 23 4.31 -3.02 15.83
CA ALA A 23 4.76 -3.79 16.98
C ALA A 23 3.88 -5.03 17.16
N VAL A 24 4.49 -6.21 17.14
CA VAL A 24 3.80 -7.45 17.48
C VAL A 24 3.83 -7.62 18.99
N VAL A 25 2.66 -7.62 19.61
CA VAL A 25 2.53 -7.77 21.06
C VAL A 25 1.45 -8.78 21.42
N GLY A 26 1.75 -9.63 22.40
CA GLY A 26 0.79 -10.57 22.95
C GLY A 26 -0.40 -9.85 23.58
N LYS A 27 -1.58 -10.46 23.51
CA LYS A 27 -2.86 -9.92 24.02
C LYS A 27 -2.78 -9.38 25.46
N GLY A 28 -2.04 -10.06 26.33
CA GLY A 28 -1.87 -9.67 27.74
C GLY A 28 -1.16 -8.33 27.95
N HIS A 29 -0.39 -7.84 26.97
CA HIS A 29 0.36 -6.59 27.06
C HIS A 29 -0.32 -5.40 26.39
N LEU A 30 -1.38 -5.64 25.60
CA LEU A 30 -2.07 -4.61 24.81
C LEU A 30 -2.64 -3.49 25.69
N GLN A 31 -3.30 -3.84 26.80
CA GLN A 31 -3.84 -2.86 27.74
C GLN A 31 -2.74 -2.02 28.40
N GLY A 32 -1.63 -2.64 28.78
CA GLY A 32 -0.50 -1.96 29.40
C GLY A 32 0.14 -0.94 28.46
N ILE A 33 0.25 -1.27 27.18
CA ILE A 33 0.77 -0.35 26.15
C ILE A 33 -0.24 0.76 25.89
N LYS A 34 -1.51 0.44 25.62
CA LYS A 34 -2.56 1.45 25.40
C LYS A 34 -2.62 2.50 26.52
N LYS A 35 -2.42 2.11 27.78
CA LYS A 35 -2.43 3.02 28.93
C LYS A 35 -1.25 4.01 28.95
N HIS A 36 -0.09 3.63 28.43
CA HIS A 36 1.12 4.46 28.46
C HIS A 36 1.47 5.07 27.10
N TRP A 37 0.77 4.64 26.06
CA TRP A 37 0.90 5.12 24.70
C TRP A 37 0.18 6.46 24.57
N LYS A 38 0.93 7.51 24.19
CA LYS A 38 0.44 8.90 24.11
C LYS A 38 -0.05 9.30 22.72
N GLN A 39 0.09 8.42 21.73
CA GLN A 39 -0.40 8.65 20.38
C GLN A 39 -1.72 7.88 20.18
N PRO A 40 -2.59 8.29 19.25
CA PRO A 40 -3.74 7.46 18.90
C PRO A 40 -3.25 6.11 18.36
N VAL A 41 -3.74 4.99 18.92
CA VAL A 41 -3.53 3.66 18.34
C VAL A 41 -4.65 3.41 17.33
N SER A 42 -4.38 3.61 16.04
CA SER A 42 -5.27 3.07 15.01
C SER A 42 -5.07 1.56 14.95
N VAL A 43 -5.91 0.82 15.70
CA VAL A 43 -5.98 -0.65 15.62
C VAL A 43 -6.75 -1.12 14.39
N ASN A 44 -7.54 -0.24 13.77
CA ASN A 44 -8.41 -0.60 12.66
C ASN A 44 -7.60 -0.90 11.39
N ASP A 45 -6.53 -0.14 11.13
CA ASP A 45 -5.67 -0.32 9.95
C ASP A 45 -4.80 -1.61 10.01
N LEU A 46 -4.70 -2.23 11.18
CA LEU A 46 -4.00 -3.51 11.41
C LEU A 46 -4.92 -4.72 11.32
N LEU A 47 -6.23 -4.50 11.44
CA LEU A 47 -7.27 -5.53 11.31
C LEU A 47 -7.81 -5.61 9.88
N GLU A 48 -7.73 -4.53 9.11
CA GLU A 48 -7.89 -4.60 7.67
C GLU A 48 -6.67 -5.26 7.05
N ILE A 49 -6.87 -6.44 6.48
CA ILE A 49 -5.92 -7.03 5.54
C ILE A 49 -5.69 -5.98 4.45
N PRO A 50 -4.43 -5.55 4.18
CA PRO A 50 -4.18 -4.55 3.16
C PRO A 50 -4.80 -5.05 1.86
N SER A 51 -5.88 -4.40 1.44
CA SER A 51 -6.58 -4.72 0.19
C SER A 51 -5.53 -4.58 -0.91
N GLN A 52 -5.22 -5.70 -1.56
CA GLN A 52 -4.34 -5.73 -2.72
C GLN A 52 -5.04 -4.95 -3.83
N LYS A 53 -4.86 -3.63 -3.84
CA LYS A 53 -5.24 -2.80 -4.98
C LYS A 53 -4.45 -3.36 -6.15
N PRO A 54 -5.09 -3.91 -7.20
CA PRO A 54 -4.35 -4.37 -8.35
C PRO A 54 -3.76 -3.15 -9.05
N VAL A 55 -2.49 -2.87 -8.76
CA VAL A 55 -1.63 -1.91 -9.48
C VAL A 55 -1.52 -2.29 -10.98
N LEU A 56 -2.06 -3.44 -11.37
CA LEU A 56 -2.06 -4.00 -12.72
C LEU A 56 -3.23 -3.56 -13.60
N LEU A 57 -4.12 -2.68 -13.14
CA LEU A 57 -5.28 -2.25 -13.95
C LEU A 57 -4.95 -1.13 -14.94
N THR A 58 -4.02 -0.23 -14.62
CA THR A 58 -3.63 0.88 -15.52
C THR A 58 -2.79 0.40 -16.72
N GLY A 59 -1.89 -0.57 -16.51
CA GLY A 59 -1.02 -1.08 -17.57
C GLY A 59 -1.76 -1.84 -18.67
N LYS A 60 -2.79 -2.62 -18.32
CA LYS A 60 -3.57 -3.44 -19.27
C LYS A 60 -4.43 -2.60 -20.22
N ILE A 61 -4.89 -1.43 -19.79
CA ILE A 61 -5.69 -0.54 -20.64
C ILE A 61 -4.78 0.15 -21.68
N LEU A 62 -3.59 0.61 -21.26
CA LEU A 62 -2.66 1.28 -22.16
C LEU A 62 -2.12 0.33 -23.24
N THR A 63 -1.82 -0.93 -22.89
CA THR A 63 -1.37 -1.92 -23.88
C THR A 63 -2.46 -2.28 -24.88
N SER A 64 -3.73 -2.37 -24.45
CA SER A 64 -4.85 -2.65 -25.36
C SER A 64 -5.06 -1.54 -26.39
N ILE A 65 -4.99 -0.27 -25.96
CA ILE A 65 -5.12 0.89 -26.86
C ILE A 65 -3.94 0.95 -27.84
N GLY A 66 -2.71 0.71 -27.35
CA GLY A 66 -1.52 0.70 -28.19
C GLY A 66 -1.56 -0.35 -29.32
N VAL A 67 -2.04 -1.57 -29.02
CA VAL A 67 -2.18 -2.64 -30.02
C VAL A 67 -3.23 -2.30 -31.08
N ALA A 68 -4.37 -1.74 -30.68
CA ALA A 68 -5.43 -1.36 -31.62
C ALA A 68 -4.98 -0.28 -32.61
N VAL A 69 -4.27 0.76 -32.13
CA VAL A 69 -3.75 1.84 -32.98
C VAL A 69 -2.71 1.34 -33.98
N ALA A 70 -1.78 0.48 -33.53
CA ALA A 70 -0.77 -0.10 -34.42
C ALA A 70 -1.39 -0.96 -35.52
N GLY A 71 -2.39 -1.80 -35.19
CA GLY A 71 -3.10 -2.61 -36.18
C GLY A 71 -3.80 -1.77 -37.25
N VAL A 72 -4.51 -0.72 -36.85
CA VAL A 72 -5.22 0.18 -37.79
C VAL A 72 -4.23 0.93 -38.69
N ALA A 73 -3.10 1.39 -38.15
CA ALA A 73 -2.08 2.11 -38.93
C ALA A 73 -1.45 1.22 -40.01
N ILE A 74 -1.15 -0.04 -39.71
CA ILE A 74 -0.57 -1.00 -40.67
C ILE A 74 -1.56 -1.28 -41.81
N ILE A 75 -2.82 -1.58 -41.48
CA ILE A 75 -3.86 -1.87 -42.47
C ILE A 75 -4.12 -0.64 -43.36
N SER A 76 -4.22 0.55 -42.75
CA SER A 76 -4.45 1.79 -43.47
C SER A 76 -3.27 2.16 -44.38
N GLY A 77 -2.04 1.97 -43.90
CA GLY A 77 -0.83 2.19 -44.69
C GLY A 77 -0.76 1.28 -45.91
N LEU A 78 -1.09 -0.01 -45.76
CA LEU A 78 -1.15 -0.95 -46.87
C LEU A 78 -2.24 -0.56 -47.87
N HIS A 79 -3.45 -0.26 -47.40
CA HIS A 79 -4.58 0.11 -48.25
C HIS A 79 -4.33 1.42 -49.03
N LEU A 80 -3.77 2.45 -48.39
CA LEU A 80 -3.40 3.70 -49.05
C LEU A 80 -2.27 3.48 -50.07
N SER A 81 -1.31 2.62 -49.77
CA SER A 81 -0.22 2.28 -50.70
C SER A 81 -0.70 1.48 -51.91
N SER A 82 -1.72 0.63 -51.77
CA SER A 82 -2.29 -0.14 -52.88
C SER A 82 -3.23 0.67 -53.78
N LYS A 83 -3.68 1.85 -53.33
CA LYS A 83 -4.58 2.74 -54.08
C LYS A 83 -3.85 3.87 -54.82
N LYS A 84 -2.52 3.82 -54.87
CA LYS A 84 -1.66 4.71 -55.66
C LYS A 84 -1.08 3.94 -56.85
#